data_AF-A0A7S0TV39-F1
#
_entry.id   AF-A0A7S0TV39-F1
#
_cell.length_a   1.000
_cell.length_b   1.000
_cell.length_c   1.000
_cell.angle_alpha   90.00
_cell.angle_beta   90.00
_cell.angle_gamma   90.00
#
_symmetry.space_group_name_H-M   'P 1'
#
loop_
_entity.id
_entity.type
_entity.pdbx_description
1 polymer ?
#
loop_
_entity_poly.entity_id
_entity_poly.type
_entity_poly.pdbx_seq_one_letter_code
_entity_poly.pdbx_strand_id
1 'polypeptide(L)'
;PPDDKKLKEWRQGLMVSDTGVLYNDSTLCAEVQMAFQGNMAKLQIRWSNRSPAPIDALRVITAPVPFLQMQDSGVPHSLPANGGHPQVMTLKICDYFTDPPRLQISYSSQGHAASAETKLPLSICKFLTPVQCTKEQYFNVWGKIQGAPNEVTQVLKGNRPITPAEVEGWIKSLRFSAMQGIDPNPNNFVGACRLNIGLGDVFGVLRVEIAPGGGGYKLTVKCSHPSVTATARQLLADLITG
;
A
#
# COMPACT_ATOMS: atom_id res chain seq x y z
N PRO A 1 -20.60 -8.36 9.76
CA PRO A 1 -19.16 -8.19 9.43
C PRO A 1 -18.77 -8.98 8.16
N PRO A 2 -17.87 -8.44 7.32
CA PRO A 2 -17.30 -9.18 6.19
C PRO A 2 -16.44 -10.34 6.68
N ASP A 3 -16.24 -11.34 5.83
CA ASP A 3 -15.27 -12.41 6.12
C ASP A 3 -13.82 -11.90 6.04
N ASP A 4 -12.91 -12.61 6.71
CA ASP A 4 -11.48 -12.24 6.77
C ASP A 4 -10.82 -12.24 5.38
N LYS A 5 -11.33 -13.07 4.47
CA LYS A 5 -10.80 -13.17 3.11
C LYS A 5 -11.07 -11.89 2.32
N LYS A 6 -12.29 -11.35 2.37
CA LYS A 6 -12.67 -10.10 1.71
C LYS A 6 -11.93 -8.90 2.29
N LEU A 7 -11.80 -8.82 3.61
CA LEU A 7 -10.99 -7.77 4.25
C LEU A 7 -9.54 -7.82 3.77
N LYS A 8 -8.96 -9.01 3.65
CA LYS A 8 -7.61 -9.19 3.11
C LYS A 8 -7.51 -8.78 1.65
N GLU A 9 -8.46 -9.17 0.80
CA GLU A 9 -8.51 -8.80 -0.63
C GLU A 9 -8.55 -7.28 -0.82
N TRP A 10 -9.47 -6.59 -0.12
CA TRP A 10 -9.58 -5.14 -0.16
C TRP A 10 -8.31 -4.44 0.31
N ARG A 11 -7.73 -4.92 1.42
CA ARG A 11 -6.46 -4.38 1.94
C ARG A 11 -5.34 -4.53 0.93
N GLN A 12 -5.21 -5.69 0.29
CA GLN A 12 -4.17 -5.93 -0.73
C GLN A 12 -4.34 -4.99 -1.93
N GLY A 13 -5.57 -4.81 -2.42
CA GLY A 13 -5.86 -3.86 -3.49
C GLY A 13 -5.45 -2.42 -3.12
N LEU A 14 -5.74 -1.99 -1.89
CA LEU A 14 -5.38 -0.66 -1.40
C LEU A 14 -3.88 -0.46 -1.14
N MET A 15 -3.07 -1.52 -1.07
CA MET A 15 -1.60 -1.37 -1.01
C MET A 15 -1.01 -0.84 -2.32
N VAL A 16 -1.71 -1.02 -3.44
CA VAL A 16 -1.24 -0.69 -4.80
C VAL A 16 -2.17 0.28 -5.53
N SER A 17 -3.39 0.49 -5.03
CA SER A 17 -4.33 1.53 -5.47
C SER A 17 -4.47 2.62 -4.41
N ASP A 18 -4.65 3.87 -4.83
CA ASP A 18 -4.94 4.98 -3.91
C ASP A 18 -6.44 5.13 -3.62
N THR A 19 -7.29 4.34 -4.29
CA THR A 19 -8.74 4.31 -4.07
C THR A 19 -9.25 2.87 -3.91
N GLY A 20 -10.31 2.70 -3.12
CA GLY A 20 -10.99 1.41 -3.00
C GLY A 20 -11.87 1.30 -1.75
N VAL A 21 -12.34 0.08 -1.50
CA VAL A 21 -13.16 -0.26 -0.33
C VAL A 21 -12.24 -0.53 0.86
N LEU A 22 -12.41 0.20 1.96
CA LEU A 22 -11.71 -0.02 3.23
C LEU A 22 -12.46 -1.03 4.10
N TYR A 23 -13.79 -0.95 4.11
CA TYR A 23 -14.68 -1.80 4.87
C TYR A 23 -16.03 -1.86 4.16
N ASN A 24 -16.67 -3.02 4.13
CA ASN A 24 -18.04 -3.13 3.65
C ASN A 24 -18.74 -4.35 4.24
N ASP A 25 -19.92 -4.15 4.81
CA ASP A 25 -20.85 -5.21 5.18
C ASP A 25 -22.26 -4.92 4.60
N SER A 26 -23.29 -5.57 5.15
CA SER A 26 -24.69 -5.38 4.73
C SER A 26 -25.27 -4.01 5.08
N THR A 27 -24.65 -3.27 5.99
CA THR A 27 -25.21 -2.06 6.62
C THR A 27 -24.30 -0.84 6.46
N LEU A 28 -22.99 -0.99 6.61
CA LEU A 28 -22.02 0.09 6.55
C LEU A 28 -20.96 -0.20 5.48
N CYS A 29 -20.68 0.81 4.67
CA CYS A 29 -19.57 0.81 3.72
C CYS A 29 -18.63 1.98 4.00
N ALA A 30 -17.32 1.74 3.86
CA ALA A 30 -16.27 2.73 3.93
C ALA A 30 -15.44 2.66 2.65
N GLU A 31 -15.46 3.72 1.86
CA GLU A 31 -14.64 3.86 0.65
C GLU A 31 -13.57 4.92 0.91
N VAL A 32 -12.34 4.66 0.53
CA VAL A 32 -11.20 5.54 0.79
C VAL A 32 -10.60 6.06 -0.51
N GLN A 33 -10.20 7.33 -0.49
CA GLN A 33 -9.30 7.95 -1.45
C GLN A 33 -8.09 8.51 -0.71
N MET A 34 -6.90 8.20 -1.21
CA MET A 34 -5.63 8.54 -0.58
C MET A 34 -4.82 9.47 -1.47
N ALA A 35 -4.14 10.43 -0.87
CA ALA A 35 -3.14 11.26 -1.52
C ALA A 35 -1.87 11.28 -0.66
N PHE A 36 -0.71 11.26 -1.29
CA PHE A 36 0.58 11.19 -0.61
C PHE A 36 1.52 12.26 -1.17
N GLN A 37 2.24 12.94 -0.28
CA GLN A 37 3.23 13.95 -0.62
C GLN A 37 4.38 13.90 0.40
N GLY A 38 5.57 13.47 -0.03
CA GLY A 38 6.70 13.26 0.86
C GLY A 38 6.35 12.26 1.97
N ASN A 39 6.50 12.67 3.23
CA ASN A 39 6.14 11.87 4.40
C ASN A 39 4.71 12.11 4.91
N MET A 40 3.89 12.87 4.18
CA MET A 40 2.50 13.14 4.52
C MET A 40 1.53 12.33 3.67
N ALA A 41 0.40 11.96 4.26
CA ALA A 41 -0.73 11.38 3.56
C ALA A 41 -2.04 12.08 3.95
N LYS A 42 -3.01 12.09 3.05
CA LYS A 42 -4.39 12.50 3.31
C LYS A 42 -5.30 11.36 2.89
N LEU A 43 -6.06 10.82 3.83
CA LEU A 43 -7.09 9.80 3.60
C LEU A 43 -8.46 10.49 3.69
N GLN A 44 -9.23 10.39 2.61
CA GLN A 44 -10.63 10.81 2.55
C GLN A 44 -11.48 9.55 2.55
N ILE A 45 -12.15 9.27 3.68
CA ILE A 45 -12.96 8.07 3.87
C ILE A 45 -14.43 8.49 3.85
N ARG A 46 -15.23 7.88 2.98
CA ARG A 46 -16.68 8.05 2.96
C ARG A 46 -17.35 6.88 3.65
N TRP A 47 -17.94 7.14 4.81
CA TRP A 47 -18.78 6.20 5.55
C TRP A 47 -20.22 6.32 5.05
N SER A 48 -20.78 5.25 4.54
CA SER A 48 -22.13 5.20 3.95
C SER A 48 -22.96 4.14 4.65
N ASN A 49 -24.08 4.56 5.23
CA ASN A 49 -25.12 3.65 5.70
C ASN A 49 -25.91 3.17 4.49
N ARG A 50 -25.87 1.86 4.21
CA ARG A 50 -26.58 1.21 3.10
C ARG A 50 -27.90 0.58 3.54
N SER A 51 -28.27 0.75 4.80
CA SER A 51 -29.52 0.21 5.35
C SER A 51 -30.63 1.28 5.39
N PRO A 52 -31.90 0.87 5.32
CA PRO A 52 -33.04 1.76 5.46
C PRO A 52 -33.31 2.21 6.90
N ALA A 53 -32.50 1.75 7.87
CA ALA A 53 -32.57 2.16 9.28
C ALA A 53 -31.36 3.03 9.63
N PRO A 54 -31.45 3.90 10.65
CA PRO A 54 -30.28 4.61 11.13
C PRO A 54 -29.22 3.65 11.70
N ILE A 55 -27.98 4.12 11.67
CA ILE A 55 -26.88 3.56 12.45
C ILE A 55 -26.66 4.48 13.64
N ASP A 56 -26.50 3.88 14.82
CA ASP A 56 -26.20 4.54 16.08
C ASP A 56 -24.88 4.03 16.66
N ALA A 57 -24.36 4.76 17.66
CA ALA A 57 -23.11 4.44 18.34
C ALA A 57 -21.92 4.13 17.41
N LEU A 58 -21.87 4.75 16.22
CA LEU A 58 -20.76 4.60 15.30
C LEU A 58 -19.48 5.12 15.96
N ARG A 59 -18.46 4.27 15.98
CA ARG A 59 -17.10 4.59 16.39
C ARG A 59 -16.13 4.00 15.39
N VAL A 60 -15.13 4.81 15.04
CA VAL A 60 -14.00 4.44 14.21
C VAL A 60 -12.76 4.88 14.98
N ILE A 61 -11.95 3.93 15.41
CA ILE A 61 -10.79 4.16 16.28
C ILE A 61 -9.55 3.59 15.61
N THR A 62 -8.57 4.44 15.36
CA THR A 62 -7.23 4.01 14.93
C THR A 62 -6.33 3.87 16.15
N ALA A 63 -5.70 2.71 16.32
CA ALA A 63 -4.76 2.50 17.43
C ALA A 63 -3.54 3.42 17.29
N PRO A 64 -3.09 4.12 18.35
CA PRO A 64 -1.91 4.96 18.29
C PRO A 64 -0.67 4.10 18.07
N VAL A 65 0.24 4.59 17.23
CA VAL A 65 1.52 3.95 16.91
C VAL A 65 2.64 5.00 16.91
N PRO A 66 3.88 4.64 17.30
CA PRO A 66 4.95 5.61 17.46
C PRO A 66 5.43 6.23 16.14
N PHE A 67 5.25 5.51 15.03
CA PHE A 67 5.71 5.94 13.70
C PHE A 67 4.75 6.87 12.95
N LEU A 68 3.59 7.21 13.52
CA LEU A 68 2.54 7.95 12.82
C LEU A 68 1.96 9.08 13.67
N GLN A 69 2.11 10.32 13.20
CA GLN A 69 1.31 11.45 13.68
C GLN A 69 0.02 11.54 12.85
N MET A 70 -1.12 11.67 13.53
CA MET A 70 -2.44 11.66 12.90
C MET A 70 -3.31 12.81 13.43
N GLN A 71 -3.94 13.52 12.51
CA GLN A 71 -5.08 14.41 12.78
C GLN A 71 -6.30 13.81 12.10
N ASP A 72 -7.36 13.59 12.87
CA ASP A 72 -8.57 12.92 12.41
C ASP A 72 -9.79 13.82 12.65
N SER A 73 -10.60 14.05 11.61
CA SER A 73 -11.88 14.78 11.75
C SER A 73 -12.94 14.02 12.53
N GLY A 74 -12.72 12.72 12.77
CA GLY A 74 -13.66 11.82 13.43
C GLY A 74 -14.85 11.42 12.55
N VAL A 75 -15.77 10.70 13.16
CA VAL A 75 -17.06 10.29 12.58
C VAL A 75 -18.19 10.67 13.54
N PRO A 76 -19.41 10.96 13.04
CA PRO A 76 -20.56 11.19 13.90
C PRO A 76 -20.94 9.89 14.61
N HIS A 77 -21.58 10.02 15.78
CA HIS A 77 -22.10 8.87 16.52
C HIS A 77 -23.31 8.21 15.83
N SER A 78 -23.99 8.91 14.92
CA SER A 78 -25.08 8.34 14.14
C SER A 78 -24.98 8.70 12.66
N LEU A 79 -25.48 7.79 11.82
CA LEU A 79 -25.67 8.02 10.39
C LEU A 79 -27.15 7.79 10.05
N PRO A 80 -27.82 8.71 9.34
CA PRO A 80 -29.21 8.50 8.94
C PRO A 80 -29.33 7.32 7.97
N ALA A 81 -30.54 6.78 7.84
CA ALA A 81 -30.86 5.77 6.84
C ALA A 81 -30.43 6.24 5.45
N ASN A 82 -29.72 5.38 4.71
CA ASN A 82 -29.15 5.71 3.39
C ASN A 82 -28.22 6.96 3.37
N GLY A 83 -27.77 7.43 4.53
CA GLY A 83 -26.92 8.60 4.67
C GLY A 83 -25.43 8.29 4.55
N GLY A 84 -24.61 9.34 4.56
CA GLY A 84 -23.16 9.17 4.62
C GLY A 84 -22.42 10.36 5.22
N HIS A 85 -21.18 10.12 5.62
CA HIS A 85 -20.31 11.10 6.24
C HIS A 85 -18.88 11.00 5.68
N PRO A 86 -18.27 12.12 5.23
CA PRO A 86 -16.86 12.16 4.88
C PRO A 86 -15.99 12.38 6.13
N GLN A 87 -15.07 11.46 6.38
CA GLN A 87 -13.98 11.60 7.35
C GLN A 87 -12.68 11.94 6.62
N VAL A 88 -11.89 12.85 7.19
CA VAL A 88 -10.56 13.20 6.69
C VAL A 88 -9.53 12.90 7.77
N MET A 89 -8.57 12.04 7.43
CA MET A 89 -7.39 11.78 8.24
C MET A 89 -6.15 12.36 7.55
N THR A 90 -5.47 13.30 8.22
CA THR A 90 -4.16 13.82 7.80
C THR A 90 -3.08 13.12 8.60
N LEU A 91 -2.15 12.50 7.88
CA LEU A 91 -1.12 11.63 8.43
C LEU A 91 0.27 12.18 8.13
N LYS A 92 1.20 12.01 9.07
CA LYS A 92 2.63 12.21 8.86
C LYS A 92 3.38 11.01 9.42
N ILE A 93 4.11 10.30 8.57
CA ILE A 93 4.99 9.22 9.04
C ILE A 93 6.27 9.84 9.62
N CYS A 94 6.63 9.37 10.80
CA CYS A 94 7.77 9.84 11.59
C CYS A 94 8.87 8.80 11.72
N ASP A 95 8.58 7.53 11.38
CA ASP A 95 9.54 6.44 11.40
C ASP A 95 9.16 5.39 10.34
N TYR A 96 10.07 4.46 10.08
CA TYR A 96 9.85 3.31 9.22
C TYR A 96 8.90 2.30 9.89
N PHE A 97 8.07 1.65 9.09
CA PHE A 97 7.12 0.66 9.57
C PHE A 97 6.93 -0.45 8.54
N THR A 98 6.58 -1.64 9.04
CA THR A 98 6.18 -2.79 8.22
C THR A 98 4.73 -3.20 8.48
N ASP A 99 4.21 -2.90 9.68
CA ASP A 99 2.82 -3.16 10.05
C ASP A 99 1.99 -1.88 10.10
N PRO A 100 0.87 -1.78 9.36
CA PRO A 100 0.03 -0.59 9.38
C PRO A 100 -0.80 -0.48 10.68
N PRO A 101 -1.25 0.73 11.07
CA PRO A 101 -2.10 0.94 12.24
C PRO A 101 -3.40 0.14 12.16
N ARG A 102 -3.83 -0.46 13.28
CA ARG A 102 -5.14 -1.11 13.41
C ARG A 102 -6.26 -0.08 13.40
N LEU A 103 -7.36 -0.41 12.72
CA LEU A 103 -8.59 0.37 12.63
C LEU A 103 -9.74 -0.48 13.17
N GLN A 104 -10.36 -0.03 14.26
CA GLN A 104 -11.52 -0.66 14.86
C GLN A 104 -12.78 0.09 14.47
N ILE A 105 -13.79 -0.65 14.05
CA ILE A 105 -15.08 -0.14 13.61
C ILE A 105 -16.15 -0.79 14.49
N SER A 106 -17.02 0.00 15.09
CA SER A 106 -18.16 -0.52 15.84
C SER A 106 -19.38 0.37 15.65
N TYR A 107 -20.55 -0.22 15.58
CA TYR A 107 -21.82 0.51 15.46
C TYR A 107 -22.99 -0.38 15.89
N SER A 108 -24.17 0.21 16.03
CA SER A 108 -25.42 -0.53 16.22
C SER A 108 -26.45 -0.13 15.18
N SER A 109 -27.24 -1.08 14.68
CA SER A 109 -28.38 -0.81 13.81
C SER A 109 -29.53 -1.74 14.17
N GLN A 110 -30.74 -1.18 14.30
CA GLN A 110 -31.96 -1.94 14.66
C GLN A 110 -31.77 -2.84 15.90
N GLY A 111 -31.13 -2.30 16.95
CA GLY A 111 -30.87 -3.02 18.20
C GLY A 111 -29.73 -4.06 18.16
N HIS A 112 -29.09 -4.28 17.00
CA HIS A 112 -27.97 -5.21 16.86
C HIS A 112 -26.65 -4.47 16.81
N ALA A 113 -25.71 -4.84 17.68
CA ALA A 113 -24.35 -4.33 17.67
C ALA A 113 -23.49 -5.10 16.65
N ALA A 114 -22.64 -4.37 15.93
CA ALA A 114 -21.65 -4.91 15.01
C ALA A 114 -20.27 -4.33 15.34
N SER A 115 -19.23 -5.16 15.20
CA SER A 115 -17.85 -4.72 15.33
C SER A 115 -16.97 -5.47 14.34
N ALA A 116 -15.93 -4.80 13.87
CA ALA A 116 -14.90 -5.36 13.01
C ALA A 116 -13.55 -4.68 13.27
N GLU A 117 -12.48 -5.40 12.98
CA GLU A 117 -11.12 -4.88 12.99
C GLU A 117 -10.50 -5.03 11.60
N THR A 118 -9.84 -3.97 11.13
CA THR A 118 -9.02 -3.97 9.92
C THR A 118 -7.76 -3.13 10.17
N LYS A 119 -7.04 -2.74 9.12
CA LYS A 119 -5.88 -1.85 9.21
C LYS A 119 -6.04 -0.67 8.27
N LEU A 120 -5.46 0.47 8.63
CA LEU A 120 -5.32 1.56 7.67
C LEU A 120 -4.50 1.07 6.46
N PRO A 121 -4.89 1.45 5.24
CA PRO A 121 -4.28 0.96 4.00
C PRO A 121 -2.94 1.66 3.69
N LEU A 122 -2.02 1.64 4.65
CA LEU A 122 -0.72 2.27 4.55
C LEU A 122 0.36 1.23 4.31
N SER A 123 1.32 1.55 3.46
CA SER A 123 2.60 0.84 3.39
C SER A 123 3.70 1.88 3.28
N ILE A 124 4.92 1.56 3.69
CA ILE A 124 6.05 2.49 3.53
C ILE A 124 6.28 2.83 2.05
N CYS A 125 5.94 1.91 1.14
CA CYS A 125 6.02 2.12 -0.31
C CYS A 125 5.08 3.23 -0.82
N LYS A 126 3.97 3.51 -0.15
CA LYS A 126 3.06 4.62 -0.52
C LYS A 126 3.69 6.00 -0.34
N PHE A 127 4.78 6.12 0.41
CA PHE A 127 5.50 7.37 0.64
C PHE A 127 6.76 7.50 -0.23
N LEU A 128 7.03 6.50 -1.10
CA LEU A 128 8.14 6.58 -2.05
C LEU A 128 7.84 7.63 -3.12
N THR A 129 8.90 8.31 -3.55
CA THR A 129 8.92 9.19 -4.71
C THR A 129 9.66 8.48 -5.83
N PRO A 130 9.05 8.30 -7.01
CA PRO A 130 9.72 7.75 -8.20
C PRO A 130 10.93 8.61 -8.60
N VAL A 131 12.04 7.97 -8.97
CA VAL A 131 13.25 8.68 -9.42
C VAL A 131 13.66 8.18 -10.80
N GLN A 132 13.76 9.08 -11.77
CA GLN A 132 14.41 8.79 -13.04
C GLN A 132 15.92 8.93 -12.87
N CYS A 133 16.69 8.02 -13.44
CA CYS A 133 18.15 8.07 -13.36
C CYS A 133 18.80 7.47 -14.60
N THR A 134 20.06 7.85 -14.85
CA THR A 134 20.86 7.24 -15.93
C THR A 134 21.28 5.82 -15.58
N LYS A 135 21.81 5.10 -16.57
CA LYS A 135 22.36 3.75 -16.38
C LYS A 135 23.46 3.73 -15.32
N GLU A 136 24.38 4.69 -15.38
CA GLU A 136 25.50 4.82 -14.45
C GLU A 136 24.99 5.08 -13.03
N GLN A 137 24.04 6.00 -12.88
CA GLN A 137 23.43 6.31 -11.58
C GLN A 137 22.72 5.10 -10.98
N TYR A 138 21.93 4.37 -11.78
CA TYR A 138 21.25 3.16 -11.35
C TYR A 138 22.25 2.11 -10.85
N PHE A 139 23.26 1.77 -11.65
CA PHE A 139 24.23 0.73 -11.29
C PHE A 139 25.15 1.15 -10.15
N ASN A 140 25.40 2.45 -9.96
CA ASN A 140 26.08 2.97 -8.78
C ASN A 140 25.30 2.68 -7.50
N VAL A 141 23.97 2.90 -7.49
CA VAL A 141 23.12 2.56 -6.32
C VAL A 141 23.02 1.04 -6.16
N TRP A 142 22.80 0.31 -7.25
CA TRP A 142 22.72 -1.15 -7.28
C TRP A 142 23.96 -1.84 -6.70
N GLY A 143 25.15 -1.32 -7.03
CA GLY A 143 26.43 -1.83 -6.55
C GLY A 143 26.73 -1.46 -5.10
N LYS A 144 26.21 -0.33 -4.60
CA LYS A 144 26.41 0.12 -3.21
C LYS A 144 25.54 -0.64 -2.21
N ILE A 145 24.32 -1.02 -2.59
CA ILE A 145 23.40 -1.75 -1.71
C ILE A 145 23.59 -3.25 -1.94
N GLN A 146 24.24 -3.93 -0.99
CA GLN A 146 24.56 -5.34 -1.09
C GLN A 146 24.20 -6.09 0.19
N GLY A 147 23.79 -7.34 0.02
CA GLY A 147 23.57 -8.28 1.12
C GLY A 147 22.26 -8.07 1.89
N ALA A 148 21.83 -9.14 2.56
CA ALA A 148 20.67 -9.08 3.45
C ALA A 148 20.98 -8.16 4.66
N PRO A 149 19.98 -7.46 5.22
CA PRO A 149 18.56 -7.44 4.82
C PRO A 149 18.21 -6.41 3.73
N ASN A 150 19.19 -5.67 3.22
CA ASN A 150 18.95 -4.55 2.32
C ASN A 150 18.78 -4.96 0.85
N GLU A 151 19.31 -6.13 0.47
CA GLU A 151 19.10 -6.81 -0.80
C GLU A 151 18.33 -8.11 -0.59
N VAL A 152 17.23 -8.29 -1.32
CA VAL A 152 16.48 -9.54 -1.34
C VAL A 152 16.18 -9.94 -2.79
N THR A 153 16.51 -11.19 -3.12
CA THR A 153 16.20 -11.81 -4.40
C THR A 153 15.22 -12.96 -4.20
N GLN A 154 14.16 -13.00 -4.99
CA GLN A 154 13.13 -14.03 -4.93
C GLN A 154 12.77 -14.51 -6.34
N VAL A 155 12.76 -15.83 -6.53
CA VAL A 155 12.22 -16.47 -7.73
C VAL A 155 10.77 -16.84 -7.49
N LEU A 156 9.90 -16.47 -8.41
CA LEU A 156 8.45 -16.60 -8.34
C LEU A 156 7.94 -17.26 -9.61
N LYS A 157 6.81 -17.98 -9.49
CA LYS A 157 6.05 -18.49 -10.62
C LYS A 157 4.74 -17.72 -10.69
N GLY A 158 4.46 -17.10 -11.83
CA GLY A 158 3.19 -16.43 -12.06
C GLY A 158 2.06 -17.43 -12.19
N ASN A 159 0.86 -17.06 -11.74
CA ASN A 159 -0.34 -17.89 -11.87
C ASN A 159 -0.93 -17.87 -13.29
N ARG A 160 -0.53 -16.87 -14.09
CA ARG A 160 -0.98 -16.64 -15.45
C ARG A 160 0.15 -15.99 -16.26
N PRO A 161 0.03 -15.93 -17.60
CA PRO A 161 0.88 -15.06 -18.40
C PRO A 161 0.76 -13.61 -17.90
N ILE A 162 1.92 -12.99 -17.63
CA ILE A 162 2.04 -11.58 -17.25
C ILE A 162 2.73 -10.84 -18.39
N THR A 163 2.12 -9.75 -18.82
CA THR A 163 2.60 -8.90 -19.91
C THR A 163 3.65 -7.89 -19.40
N PRO A 164 4.55 -7.41 -20.28
CA PRO A 164 5.44 -6.28 -20.00
C PRO A 164 4.75 -5.06 -19.37
N ALA A 165 3.58 -4.69 -19.89
CA ALA A 165 2.82 -3.54 -19.41
C ALA A 165 2.31 -3.72 -17.98
N GLU A 166 1.99 -4.95 -17.57
CA GLU A 166 1.59 -5.24 -16.19
C GLU A 166 2.76 -5.12 -15.23
N VAL A 167 3.94 -5.63 -15.59
CA VAL A 167 5.15 -5.47 -14.77
C VAL A 167 5.48 -3.99 -14.59
N GLU A 168 5.41 -3.21 -15.67
CA GLU A 168 5.60 -1.75 -15.62
C GLU A 168 4.56 -1.07 -14.70
N GLY A 169 3.29 -1.45 -14.82
CA GLY A 169 2.20 -0.95 -13.99
C GLY A 169 2.39 -1.27 -12.50
N TRP A 170 2.89 -2.45 -12.17
CA TRP A 170 3.18 -2.87 -10.80
C TRP A 170 4.35 -2.10 -10.18
N ILE A 171 5.44 -1.91 -10.94
CA ILE A 171 6.57 -1.08 -10.48
C ILE A 171 6.08 0.33 -10.16
N LYS A 172 5.24 0.90 -11.03
CA LYS A 172 4.64 2.23 -10.84
C LYS A 172 3.66 2.28 -9.67
N SER A 173 2.87 1.23 -9.43
CA SER A 173 1.90 1.19 -8.33
C SER A 173 2.57 1.17 -6.95
N LEU A 174 3.81 0.67 -6.88
CA LEU A 174 4.69 0.78 -5.71
C LEU A 174 5.47 2.10 -5.63
N ARG A 175 5.24 3.05 -6.56
CA ARG A 175 5.88 4.37 -6.63
C ARG A 175 7.40 4.31 -6.88
N PHE A 176 7.84 3.29 -7.62
CA PHE A 176 9.12 3.33 -8.32
C PHE A 176 8.91 3.96 -9.70
N SER A 177 9.97 4.56 -10.24
CA SER A 177 10.03 4.78 -11.69
C SER A 177 10.06 3.43 -12.38
N ALA A 178 9.47 3.29 -13.57
CA ALA A 178 9.74 2.14 -14.42
C ALA A 178 10.55 2.64 -15.60
N MET A 179 11.75 2.10 -15.78
CA MET A 179 12.74 2.61 -16.74
C MET A 179 13.16 1.51 -17.71
N GLN A 180 13.16 1.84 -19.00
CA GLN A 180 13.61 0.97 -20.08
C GLN A 180 15.05 1.32 -20.49
N GLY A 181 15.80 0.36 -21.05
CA GLY A 181 17.16 0.60 -21.58
C GLY A 181 18.26 0.78 -20.53
N ILE A 182 17.93 0.70 -19.24
CA ILE A 182 18.91 0.73 -18.14
C ILE A 182 19.61 -0.62 -18.02
N ASP A 183 18.85 -1.70 -17.90
CA ASP A 183 19.41 -3.06 -17.86
C ASP A 183 19.97 -3.46 -19.23
N PRO A 184 21.15 -4.12 -19.29
CA PRO A 184 21.69 -4.61 -20.56
C PRO A 184 20.77 -5.61 -21.27
N ASN A 185 19.97 -6.37 -20.54
CA ASN A 185 18.97 -7.27 -21.13
C ASN A 185 17.64 -6.51 -21.26
N PRO A 186 17.16 -6.27 -22.50
CA PRO A 186 15.96 -5.45 -22.76
C PRO A 186 14.66 -6.08 -22.26
N ASN A 187 14.65 -7.36 -21.87
CA ASN A 187 13.48 -8.05 -21.32
C ASN A 187 13.33 -7.82 -19.81
N ASN A 188 14.29 -7.16 -19.16
CA ASN A 188 14.24 -6.86 -17.74
C ASN A 188 13.61 -5.50 -17.50
N PHE A 189 12.87 -5.41 -16.39
CA PHE A 189 12.27 -4.17 -15.93
C PHE A 189 13.04 -3.70 -14.71
N VAL A 190 13.39 -2.43 -14.69
CA VAL A 190 14.03 -1.83 -13.52
C VAL A 190 13.23 -0.64 -13.03
N GLY A 191 13.40 -0.35 -11.75
CA GLY A 191 12.84 0.85 -11.17
C GLY A 191 13.69 1.44 -10.08
N ALA A 192 13.53 2.73 -9.84
CA ALA A 192 14.22 3.47 -8.80
C ALA A 192 13.26 4.40 -8.03
N CYS A 193 13.55 4.58 -6.75
CA CYS A 193 12.77 5.43 -5.87
C CYS A 193 13.64 6.09 -4.81
N ARG A 194 13.07 7.10 -4.16
CA ARG A 194 13.59 7.73 -2.95
C ARG A 194 12.49 7.84 -1.90
N LEU A 195 12.85 7.72 -0.63
CA LEU A 195 12.02 8.07 0.51
C LEU A 195 12.78 9.07 1.38
N ASN A 196 12.10 10.14 1.79
CA ASN A 196 12.61 11.07 2.79
C ASN A 196 11.51 11.32 3.83
N ILE A 197 11.79 10.92 5.07
CA ILE A 197 10.88 11.09 6.21
C ILE A 197 11.47 11.97 7.32
N GLY A 198 12.54 12.70 7.03
CA GLY A 198 13.31 13.46 8.02
C GLY A 198 14.34 12.65 8.81
N LEU A 199 14.53 11.36 8.48
CA LEU A 199 15.54 10.47 9.08
C LEU A 199 16.69 10.15 8.12
N GLY A 200 16.94 11.03 7.16
CA GLY A 200 17.84 10.80 6.03
C GLY A 200 17.14 10.25 4.79
N ASP A 201 17.89 10.19 3.70
CA ASP A 201 17.40 9.68 2.43
C ASP A 201 17.57 8.17 2.32
N VAL A 202 16.48 7.49 1.96
CA VAL A 202 16.51 6.10 1.55
C VAL A 202 16.38 6.04 0.03
N PHE A 203 17.40 5.50 -0.61
CA PHE A 203 17.37 5.14 -2.03
C PHE A 203 17.00 3.68 -2.20
N GLY A 204 16.18 3.40 -3.22
CA GLY A 204 15.78 2.05 -3.60
C GLY A 204 15.89 1.83 -5.10
N VAL A 205 16.32 0.63 -5.48
CA VAL A 205 16.30 0.12 -6.84
C VAL A 205 15.72 -1.30 -6.85
N LEU A 206 15.04 -1.65 -7.93
CA LEU A 206 14.53 -2.99 -8.15
C LEU A 206 14.82 -3.45 -9.57
N ARG A 207 14.82 -4.76 -9.76
CA ARG A 207 14.94 -5.44 -11.05
C ARG A 207 13.98 -6.63 -11.09
N VAL A 208 13.20 -6.74 -12.15
CA VAL A 208 12.34 -7.89 -12.46
C VAL A 208 12.86 -8.51 -13.75
N GLU A 209 13.28 -9.77 -13.65
CA GLU A 209 13.75 -10.58 -14.78
C GLU A 209 12.67 -11.61 -15.12
N ILE A 210 12.34 -11.74 -16.41
CA ILE A 210 11.36 -12.72 -16.90
C ILE A 210 12.11 -13.91 -17.50
N ALA A 211 11.76 -15.12 -17.07
CA ALA A 211 12.38 -16.34 -17.56
C ALA A 211 12.10 -16.55 -19.06
N PRO A 212 13.08 -17.09 -19.83
CA PRO A 212 12.84 -17.53 -21.20
C PRO A 212 11.69 -18.54 -21.25
N GLY A 213 10.68 -18.30 -22.08
CA GLY A 213 9.45 -19.12 -22.15
C GLY A 213 8.27 -18.63 -21.29
N GLY A 214 8.47 -17.61 -20.45
CA GLY A 214 7.42 -16.99 -19.63
C GLY A 214 7.07 -17.75 -18.35
N GLY A 215 6.28 -17.12 -17.48
CA GLY A 215 5.74 -17.74 -16.26
C GLY A 215 6.68 -17.81 -15.05
N GLY A 216 8.00 -17.68 -15.24
CA GLY A 216 8.98 -17.52 -14.16
C GLY A 216 9.48 -16.08 -14.05
N TYR A 217 9.62 -15.58 -12.81
CA TYR A 217 10.05 -14.21 -12.52
C TYR A 217 11.14 -14.24 -11.46
N LYS A 218 12.23 -13.49 -11.64
CA LYS A 218 13.22 -13.25 -10.59
C LYS A 218 13.16 -11.77 -10.22
N LEU A 219 12.69 -11.51 -9.01
CA LEU A 219 12.58 -10.18 -8.41
C LEU A 219 13.80 -9.96 -7.52
N THR A 220 14.50 -8.85 -7.74
CA THR A 220 15.55 -8.37 -6.85
C THR A 220 15.19 -6.96 -6.40
N VAL A 221 15.07 -6.76 -5.10
CA VAL A 221 14.79 -5.44 -4.49
C VAL A 221 15.97 -5.05 -3.60
N LYS A 222 16.43 -3.82 -3.76
CA LYS A 222 17.54 -3.24 -3.00
C LYS A 222 17.13 -1.87 -2.48
N CYS A 223 17.00 -1.71 -1.18
CA CYS A 223 16.82 -0.39 -0.56
C CYS A 223 17.84 -0.20 0.55
N SER A 224 18.29 1.04 0.74
CA SER A 224 19.22 1.41 1.82
C SER A 224 18.60 1.29 3.22
N HIS A 225 17.31 0.96 3.31
CA HIS A 225 16.62 0.62 4.56
C HIS A 225 15.83 -0.70 4.41
N PRO A 226 15.99 -1.66 5.35
CA PRO A 226 15.45 -3.01 5.20
C PRO A 226 13.92 -3.08 5.21
N SER A 227 13.24 -2.23 5.97
CA SER A 227 11.76 -2.20 5.97
C SER A 227 11.21 -1.85 4.58
N VAL A 228 11.88 -0.97 3.83
CA VAL A 228 11.47 -0.61 2.47
C VAL A 228 11.73 -1.77 1.53
N THR A 229 12.89 -2.43 1.64
CA THR A 229 13.22 -3.64 0.87
C THR A 229 12.16 -4.73 1.09
N ALA A 230 11.86 -5.04 2.36
CA ALA A 230 10.94 -6.11 2.73
C ALA A 230 9.51 -5.86 2.23
N THR A 231 9.01 -4.62 2.40
CA THR A 231 7.66 -4.23 1.95
C THR A 231 7.56 -4.23 0.44
N ALA A 232 8.50 -3.60 -0.29
CA ALA A 232 8.46 -3.55 -1.75
C ALA A 232 8.53 -4.96 -2.35
N ARG A 233 9.38 -5.83 -1.81
CA ARG A 233 9.45 -7.23 -2.22
C ARG A 233 8.15 -7.99 -1.95
N GLN A 234 7.50 -7.80 -0.79
CA GLN A 234 6.22 -8.47 -0.50
C GLN A 234 5.13 -8.03 -1.48
N LEU A 235 5.00 -6.72 -1.72
CA LEU A 235 3.96 -6.19 -2.59
C LEU A 235 4.12 -6.65 -4.04
N LEU A 236 5.36 -6.66 -4.57
CA LEU A 236 5.60 -7.19 -5.92
C LEU A 236 5.39 -8.70 -6.00
N ALA A 237 5.79 -9.46 -4.97
CA ALA A 237 5.53 -10.89 -4.92
C ALA A 237 4.02 -11.18 -4.96
N ASP A 238 3.23 -10.48 -4.15
CA ASP A 238 1.77 -10.61 -4.12
C ASP A 238 1.12 -10.29 -5.48
N LEU A 239 1.65 -9.30 -6.21
CA LEU A 239 1.16 -8.96 -7.56
C LEU A 239 1.52 -10.02 -8.61
N ILE A 240 2.69 -10.65 -8.51
CA ILE A 240 3.13 -11.70 -9.44
C ILE A 240 2.37 -13.01 -9.19
N THR A 241 2.09 -13.34 -7.93
CA THR A 241 1.47 -14.60 -7.52
C THR A 241 -0.03 -14.49 -7.20
N GLY A 242 -0.64 -13.32 -7.43
CA GLY A 242 -2.08 -13.13 -7.35
C GLY A 242 -2.73 -13.50 -8.68
#